data_AF-A0A5D3BUT0-F1
#
_entry.id   AF-A0A5D3BUT0-F1
#
_cell.length_a   1.000
_cell.length_b   1.000
_cell.length_c   1.000
_cell.angle_alpha   90.00
_cell.angle_beta   90.00
_cell.angle_gamma   90.00
#
_symmetry.space_group_name_H-M   'P 1'
#
loop_
_entity.id
_entity.type
_entity.pdbx_description
1 polymer ?
#
loop_
_entity_poly.entity_id
_entity_poly.type
_entity_poly.pdbx_seq_one_letter_code
_entity_poly.pdbx_strand_id
1 'polypeptide(L)'
;MSPILSEAEPKELRDESDFEAICSDSDYISICGYGSLLSERSARSTFPELINFRIARLNNIRRVFGIIAPIFFEHGIAKPETKEISSLFAEPCEGETIIITVFEIKKSEIPAFIQREFAYRFLAVLPETLDGKLYHKPAVSDC
;
A
#
# COMPACT_ATOMS: atom_id res chain seq x y z
N MET A 1 9.95 -31.47 -11.91
CA MET A 1 10.06 -30.20 -11.15
C MET A 1 9.53 -29.12 -12.05
N SER A 2 8.25 -28.76 -11.89
CA SER A 2 7.66 -27.64 -12.62
C SER A 2 7.99 -26.35 -11.87
N PRO A 3 8.41 -25.27 -12.55
CA PRO A 3 8.46 -23.97 -11.91
C PRO A 3 7.01 -23.50 -11.74
N ILE A 4 6.58 -23.27 -10.50
CA ILE A 4 5.33 -22.55 -10.24
C ILE A 4 5.68 -21.07 -10.40
N LEU A 5 5.63 -20.58 -11.63
CA LEU A 5 5.44 -19.17 -11.89
C LEU A 5 3.95 -18.89 -11.71
N SER A 6 3.55 -18.13 -10.69
CA SER A 6 2.37 -17.28 -10.86
C SER A 6 2.88 -15.95 -11.41
N GLU A 7 2.97 -15.93 -12.74
CA GLU A 7 3.62 -14.97 -13.63
C GLU A 7 2.73 -13.76 -14.02
N ALA A 8 1.75 -13.42 -13.18
CA ALA A 8 0.95 -12.22 -13.45
C ALA A 8 1.52 -11.06 -12.63
N GLU A 9 1.98 -10.01 -13.31
CA GLU A 9 2.18 -8.72 -12.66
C GLU A 9 0.88 -8.35 -11.91
N PRO A 10 0.98 -7.84 -10.67
CA PRO A 10 -0.20 -7.44 -9.90
C PRO A 10 -1.03 -6.43 -10.71
N LYS A 11 -2.35 -6.59 -10.68
CA LYS A 11 -3.27 -5.73 -11.45
C LYS A 11 -3.12 -4.28 -10.98
N GLU A 12 -2.74 -3.39 -11.90
CA GLU A 12 -2.74 -1.95 -11.66
C GLU A 12 -4.18 -1.41 -11.59
N LEU A 13 -4.43 -0.53 -10.62
CA LEU A 13 -5.70 0.15 -10.39
C LEU A 13 -5.55 1.62 -10.77
N ARG A 14 -6.33 2.08 -11.75
CA ARG A 14 -6.13 3.40 -12.37
C ARG A 14 -7.13 4.46 -11.91
N ASP A 15 -8.32 4.02 -11.55
CA ASP A 15 -9.43 4.89 -11.16
C ASP A 15 -10.34 4.21 -10.13
N GLU A 16 -11.33 4.94 -9.63
CA GLU A 16 -12.26 4.45 -8.61
C GLU A 16 -12.96 3.14 -9.01
N SER A 17 -13.26 2.93 -10.30
CA SER A 17 -13.94 1.72 -10.77
C SER A 17 -13.06 0.49 -10.62
N ASP A 18 -11.75 0.62 -10.80
CA ASP A 18 -10.81 -0.48 -10.54
C ASP A 18 -10.77 -0.87 -9.05
N PHE A 19 -10.84 0.11 -8.14
CA PHE A 19 -10.88 -0.13 -6.69
C PHE A 19 -12.20 -0.77 -6.27
N GLU A 20 -13.32 -0.32 -6.83
CA GLU A 20 -14.64 -0.92 -6.58
C GLU A 20 -14.70 -2.38 -7.04
N ALA A 21 -14.09 -2.70 -8.19
CA ALA A 21 -14.08 -4.05 -8.75
C ALA A 21 -13.38 -5.08 -7.83
N ILE A 22 -12.34 -4.68 -7.09
CA ILE A 22 -11.66 -5.60 -6.15
C ILE A 22 -12.36 -5.70 -4.79
N CYS A 23 -13.34 -4.83 -4.52
CA CYS A 23 -14.09 -4.77 -3.26
C CYS A 23 -15.61 -4.84 -3.46
N SER A 24 -16.11 -5.44 -4.56
CA SER A 24 -17.53 -5.40 -4.94
C SER A 24 -18.47 -5.80 -3.80
N ASP A 25 -18.06 -6.78 -2.99
CA ASP A 25 -18.91 -7.42 -1.98
C ASP A 25 -18.72 -6.83 -0.56
N SER A 26 -18.12 -5.65 -0.43
CA SER A 26 -17.91 -5.00 0.87
C SER A 26 -17.96 -3.47 0.77
N ASP A 27 -18.37 -2.79 1.84
CA ASP A 27 -18.26 -1.33 1.95
C ASP A 27 -16.83 -0.86 2.28
N TYR A 28 -15.91 -1.81 2.53
CA TYR A 28 -14.54 -1.56 2.93
C TYR A 28 -13.54 -2.14 1.93
N ILE A 29 -12.39 -1.49 1.86
CA ILE A 29 -11.24 -1.89 1.06
C ILE A 29 -10.02 -2.03 1.95
N SER A 30 -9.24 -3.10 1.75
CA SER A 30 -7.98 -3.31 2.46
C SER A 30 -6.86 -2.51 1.81
N ILE A 31 -6.11 -1.77 2.62
CA ILE A 31 -4.95 -0.95 2.22
C ILE A 31 -3.69 -1.51 2.89
N CYS A 32 -2.61 -1.62 2.14
CA CYS A 32 -1.29 -2.00 2.62
C CYS A 32 -0.50 -0.76 3.06
N GLY A 33 0.03 -0.77 4.28
CA GLY A 33 0.96 0.23 4.76
C GLY A 33 2.38 -0.34 4.86
N TYR A 34 3.35 0.30 4.23
CA TYR A 34 4.77 -0.16 4.26
C TYR A 34 5.78 0.95 4.57
N GLY A 35 5.31 2.20 4.68
CA GLY A 35 6.05 3.37 5.15
C GLY A 35 5.52 3.90 6.48
N SER A 36 5.15 5.18 6.53
CA SER A 36 4.57 5.82 7.73
C SER A 36 3.31 5.09 8.23
N LEU A 37 2.54 4.49 7.32
CA LEU A 37 1.33 3.70 7.61
C LEU A 37 1.60 2.37 8.35
N LEU A 38 2.87 1.99 8.57
CA LEU A 38 3.23 0.92 9.50
C LEU A 38 2.85 1.24 10.96
N SER A 39 2.74 2.52 11.29
CA SER A 39 2.28 2.96 12.61
C SER A 39 0.77 3.17 12.61
N GLU A 40 0.03 2.47 13.47
CA GLU A 40 -1.43 2.67 13.59
C GLU A 40 -1.77 4.13 13.92
N ARG A 41 -0.98 4.80 14.78
CA ARG A 41 -1.14 6.24 15.05
C ARG A 41 -1.08 7.11 13.78
N SER A 42 -0.12 6.84 12.89
CA SER A 42 0.03 7.59 11.64
C SER A 42 -1.05 7.23 10.64
N ALA A 43 -1.40 5.94 10.57
CA ALA A 43 -2.50 5.45 9.74
C ALA A 43 -3.82 6.11 10.15
N ARG A 44 -4.14 6.19 11.45
CA ARG A 44 -5.34 6.87 11.98
C ARG A 44 -5.30 8.38 11.81
N SER A 45 -4.13 9.00 11.80
CA SER A 45 -4.01 10.41 11.44
C SER A 45 -4.37 10.67 9.97
N THR A 46 -4.27 9.65 9.11
CA THR A 46 -4.61 9.74 7.68
C THR A 46 -6.04 9.24 7.41
N PHE A 47 -6.42 8.12 8.02
CA PHE A 47 -7.71 7.45 7.91
C PHE A 47 -8.30 7.27 9.32
N PRO A 48 -8.94 8.30 9.90
CA PRO A 48 -9.39 8.28 11.30
C PRO A 48 -10.28 7.10 11.65
N GLU A 49 -11.13 6.71 10.70
CA GLU A 49 -12.14 5.66 10.84
C GLU A 49 -11.64 4.28 10.39
N LEU A 50 -10.34 4.10 10.17
CA LEU A 50 -9.81 2.79 9.77
C LEU A 50 -10.15 1.70 10.80
N ILE A 51 -10.41 0.51 10.28
CA ILE A 51 -10.70 -0.69 11.07
C ILE A 51 -9.73 -1.82 10.72
N ASN A 52 -9.73 -2.89 11.54
CA ASN A 52 -9.02 -4.14 11.26
C ASN A 52 -7.51 -3.97 10.98
N PHE A 53 -6.85 -3.05 11.69
CA PHE A 53 -5.40 -2.84 11.61
C PHE A 53 -4.65 -4.10 12.08
N ARG A 54 -3.84 -4.68 11.19
CA ARG A 54 -3.16 -5.96 11.40
C ARG A 54 -1.82 -6.00 10.66
N ILE A 55 -0.95 -6.94 11.03
CA ILE A 55 0.36 -7.13 10.42
C ILE A 55 0.28 -8.27 9.39
N ALA A 56 0.94 -8.08 8.26
CA ALA A 56 1.04 -9.05 7.17
C ALA A 56 2.43 -8.99 6.52
N ARG A 57 2.65 -9.84 5.52
CA ARG A 57 3.83 -9.80 4.65
C ARG A 57 3.43 -9.70 3.18
N LEU A 58 4.26 -9.02 2.39
CA LEU A 58 4.24 -9.06 0.93
C LEU A 58 5.55 -9.66 0.43
N ASN A 59 5.44 -10.65 -0.46
CA ASN A 59 6.57 -11.34 -1.07
C ASN A 59 6.87 -10.76 -2.45
N ASN A 60 8.10 -10.99 -2.91
CA ASN A 60 8.63 -10.53 -4.19
C ASN A 60 8.59 -9.01 -4.36
N ILE A 61 8.68 -8.27 -3.25
CA ILE A 61 8.65 -6.81 -3.19
C ILE A 61 9.75 -6.36 -2.22
N ARG A 62 10.44 -5.28 -2.56
CA ARG A 62 11.33 -4.57 -1.63
C ARG A 62 10.89 -3.13 -1.42
N ARG A 63 11.30 -2.56 -0.29
CA ARG A 63 11.13 -1.14 0.04
C ARG A 63 12.42 -0.39 -0.27
N VAL A 64 12.32 0.75 -0.95
CA VAL A 64 13.46 1.58 -1.33
C VAL A 64 13.22 3.02 -0.89
N PHE A 65 14.21 3.60 -0.20
CA PHE A 65 14.27 5.03 0.03
C PHE A 65 15.15 5.64 -1.05
N GLY A 66 14.56 6.42 -1.95
CA GLY A 66 15.33 6.94 -3.08
C GLY A 66 14.63 7.93 -3.99
N ILE A 67 13.35 8.24 -3.74
CA ILE A 67 12.62 9.23 -4.52
C ILE A 67 12.42 10.50 -3.71
N ILE A 68 12.41 11.64 -4.39
CA ILE A 68 12.01 12.91 -3.82
C ILE A 68 10.58 13.14 -4.27
N ALA A 69 9.64 13.23 -3.33
CA ALA A 69 8.24 13.50 -3.62
C ALA A 69 7.97 15.01 -3.47
N PRO A 70 7.76 15.79 -4.55
CA PRO A 70 7.57 17.24 -4.46
C PRO A 70 6.43 17.65 -3.52
N ILE A 71 5.36 16.85 -3.48
CA ILE A 71 4.23 17.03 -2.58
C ILE A 71 4.61 17.02 -1.09
N PHE A 72 5.71 16.35 -0.70
CA PHE A 72 6.17 16.34 0.69
C PHE A 72 6.73 17.69 1.12
N PHE A 73 7.21 18.52 0.18
CA PHE A 73 7.62 19.90 0.48
C PHE A 73 6.40 20.78 0.72
N GLU A 74 5.36 20.64 -0.11
CA GLU A 74 4.10 21.38 0.02
C GLU A 74 3.38 21.06 1.34
N HIS A 75 3.43 19.80 1.78
CA HIS A 75 2.84 19.37 3.05
C HIS A 75 3.75 19.54 4.28
N GLY A 76 4.97 20.09 4.14
CA GLY A 76 5.91 20.27 5.25
C GLY A 76 6.43 18.97 5.87
N ILE A 77 6.35 17.86 5.13
CA ILE A 77 6.90 16.55 5.51
C ILE A 77 8.41 16.53 5.23
N ALA A 78 8.81 17.01 4.05
CA ALA A 78 10.20 17.16 3.67
C ALA A 78 10.79 18.40 4.36
N LYS A 79 11.98 18.28 4.93
CA LYS A 79 12.71 19.38 5.57
C LYS A 79 14.01 19.65 4.81
N PRO A 80 14.02 20.61 3.87
CA PRO A 80 15.19 20.93 3.06
C PRO A 80 16.42 21.32 3.90
N GLU A 81 16.20 22.01 5.02
CA GLU A 81 17.23 22.57 5.88
C GLU A 81 18.04 21.48 6.57
N THR A 82 17.37 20.39 6.95
CA THR A 82 17.97 19.20 7.56
C THR A 82 18.23 18.07 6.57
N LYS A 83 17.86 18.25 5.29
CA LYS A 83 17.95 17.28 4.19
C LYS A 83 17.14 16.00 4.41
N GLU A 84 16.09 16.07 5.23
CA GLU A 84 15.12 14.97 5.42
C GLU A 84 14.11 14.99 4.26
N ILE A 85 14.54 14.55 3.06
CA ILE A 85 13.79 14.72 1.80
C ILE A 85 13.54 13.42 1.01
N SER A 86 14.16 12.31 1.41
CA SER A 86 13.96 11.02 0.73
C SER A 86 12.63 10.39 1.17
N SER A 87 11.77 10.11 0.20
CA SER A 87 10.58 9.29 0.37
C SER A 87 10.87 7.81 0.09
N LEU A 88 9.92 6.99 0.52
CA LEU A 88 9.87 5.55 0.36
C LEU A 88 8.95 5.18 -0.80
N PHE A 89 9.31 4.16 -1.56
CA PHE A 89 8.43 3.47 -2.49
C PHE A 89 8.67 1.95 -2.41
N ALA A 90 7.82 1.18 -3.06
CA ALA A 90 7.93 -0.28 -3.11
C ALA A 90 8.02 -0.74 -4.57
N GLU A 91 8.94 -1.66 -4.86
CA GLU A 91 9.14 -2.18 -6.22
C GLU A 91 9.26 -3.71 -6.24
N PRO A 92 8.91 -4.36 -7.36
CA PRO A 92 9.14 -5.79 -7.56
C PRO A 92 10.59 -6.18 -7.32
N CYS A 93 10.81 -7.20 -6.49
CA CYS A 93 12.12 -7.78 -6.25
C CYS A 93 11.96 -9.25 -5.80
N GLU A 94 12.19 -10.18 -6.73
CA GLU A 94 12.03 -11.61 -6.49
C GLU A 94 12.88 -12.11 -5.32
N GLY A 95 12.30 -12.95 -4.46
CA GLY A 95 12.97 -13.53 -3.30
C GLY A 95 13.04 -12.62 -2.07
N GLU A 96 12.64 -11.35 -2.19
CA GLU A 96 12.52 -10.43 -1.06
C GLU A 96 11.13 -10.46 -0.43
N THR A 97 11.05 -10.21 0.87
CA THR A 97 9.79 -10.12 1.62
C THR A 97 9.83 -8.92 2.54
N ILE A 98 8.74 -8.16 2.57
CA ILE A 98 8.57 -7.03 3.48
C ILE A 98 7.43 -7.28 4.46
N ILE A 99 7.61 -6.83 5.70
CA ILE A 99 6.52 -6.72 6.67
C ILE A 99 5.74 -5.45 6.37
N ILE A 100 4.42 -5.58 6.34
CA ILE A 100 3.47 -4.51 6.11
C ILE A 100 2.39 -4.51 7.18
N THR A 101 1.62 -3.44 7.21
CA THR A 101 0.33 -3.40 7.87
C THR A 101 -0.78 -3.53 6.82
N VAL A 102 -1.91 -4.10 7.23
CA VAL A 102 -3.14 -4.07 6.45
C VAL A 102 -4.22 -3.48 7.34
N PHE A 103 -5.01 -2.56 6.82
CA PHE A 103 -6.18 -2.01 7.50
C PHE A 103 -7.25 -1.73 6.46
N GLU A 104 -8.47 -1.49 6.93
CA GLU A 104 -9.62 -1.28 6.06
C GLU A 104 -10.14 0.15 6.20
N ILE A 105 -10.42 0.77 5.05
CA ILE A 105 -11.05 2.10 4.94
C ILE A 105 -12.39 1.96 4.22
N LYS A 106 -13.30 2.92 4.39
CA LYS A 106 -14.58 2.91 3.68
C LYS A 106 -14.36 3.24 2.20
N LYS A 107 -15.17 2.67 1.31
CA LYS A 107 -15.15 3.01 -0.13
C LYS A 107 -15.26 4.51 -0.41
N SER A 108 -16.02 5.24 0.40
CA SER A 108 -16.14 6.70 0.31
C SER A 108 -14.82 7.46 0.48
N GLU A 109 -13.78 6.83 1.03
CA GLU A 109 -12.45 7.42 1.23
C GLU A 109 -11.52 7.19 0.03
N ILE A 110 -11.90 6.36 -0.97
CA ILE A 110 -11.10 6.06 -2.16
C ILE A 110 -10.68 7.33 -2.93
N PRO A 111 -11.58 8.30 -3.22
CA PRO A 111 -11.18 9.50 -3.96
C PRO A 111 -10.08 10.30 -3.24
N ALA A 112 -10.19 10.44 -1.92
CA ALA A 112 -9.20 11.14 -1.10
C ALA A 112 -7.87 10.38 -1.04
N PHE A 113 -7.92 9.04 -1.02
CA PHE A 113 -6.72 8.21 -1.09
C PHE A 113 -5.99 8.36 -2.44
N ILE A 114 -6.71 8.30 -3.56
CA ILE A 114 -6.14 8.50 -4.91
C ILE A 114 -5.51 9.89 -5.03
N GLN A 115 -6.19 10.92 -4.56
CA GLN A 115 -5.68 12.29 -4.62
C GLN A 115 -4.39 12.46 -3.81
N ARG A 116 -4.30 11.80 -2.65
CA ARG A 116 -3.13 11.88 -1.77
C ARG A 116 -1.91 11.19 -2.37
N GLU A 117 -2.09 9.97 -2.87
CA GLU A 117 -0.99 9.12 -3.35
C GLU A 117 -0.81 9.22 -4.88
N PHE A 118 -1.18 10.36 -5.49
CA PHE A 118 -1.12 10.59 -6.94
C PHE A 118 0.28 10.41 -7.57
N ALA A 119 1.33 10.42 -6.74
CA ALA A 119 2.70 10.20 -7.16
C ALA A 119 3.06 8.71 -7.33
N TYR A 120 2.18 7.80 -6.93
CA TYR A 120 2.39 6.35 -6.92
C TYR A 120 1.40 5.64 -7.84
N ARG A 121 1.76 4.41 -8.22
CA ARG A 121 0.85 3.49 -8.90
C ARG A 121 0.11 2.68 -7.85
N PHE A 122 -1.15 2.36 -8.08
CA PHE A 122 -1.87 1.46 -7.19
C PHE A 122 -1.89 0.05 -7.76
N LEU A 123 -1.55 -0.94 -6.94
CA LEU A 123 -1.52 -2.34 -7.31
C LEU A 123 -2.45 -3.14 -6.40
N ALA A 124 -3.28 -4.00 -6.99
CA ALA A 124 -3.97 -5.04 -6.25
C ALA A 124 -2.99 -6.18 -5.93
N VAL A 125 -2.72 -6.37 -4.65
CA VAL A 125 -1.80 -7.36 -4.10
C VAL A 125 -2.53 -8.35 -3.21
N LEU A 126 -1.93 -9.52 -2.97
CA LEU A 126 -2.47 -10.53 -2.06
C LEU A 126 -1.52 -10.70 -0.86
N PRO A 127 -1.78 -10.02 0.28
CA PRO A 127 -0.97 -10.17 1.47
C PRO A 127 -1.02 -11.59 2.01
N GLU A 128 0.04 -11.97 2.71
CA GLU A 128 0.10 -13.19 3.51
C GLU A 128 0.10 -12.85 5.00
N THR A 129 -0.57 -13.66 5.80
CA THR A 129 -0.39 -13.65 7.25
C THR A 129 1.03 -14.07 7.61
N LEU A 130 1.46 -13.80 8.85
CA LEU A 130 2.79 -14.17 9.31
C LEU A 130 3.01 -15.70 9.37
N ASP A 131 1.93 -16.48 9.52
CA ASP A 131 1.95 -17.95 9.41
C ASP A 131 1.85 -18.46 7.95
N GLY A 132 1.84 -17.56 6.96
CA GLY A 132 1.95 -17.88 5.54
C GLY A 132 0.66 -18.27 4.84
N LYS A 133 -0.49 -17.86 5.38
CA LYS A 133 -1.79 -18.01 4.71
C LYS A 133 -2.07 -16.77 3.87
N LEU A 134 -2.41 -16.98 2.60
CA LEU A 134 -2.87 -15.90 1.73
C LEU A 134 -4.20 -15.33 2.24
N TYR A 135 -4.35 -14.03 2.08
CA TYR A 135 -5.62 -13.36 2.34
C TYR A 135 -6.67 -13.82 1.32
N HIS A 136 -7.93 -13.85 1.73
CA HIS A 136 -9.03 -14.25 0.83
C HIS A 136 -9.44 -13.14 -0.15
N LYS A 137 -9.09 -11.89 0.14
CA LYS A 137 -9.39 -10.72 -0.68
C LYS A 137 -8.10 -9.96 -0.97
N PRO A 138 -7.97 -9.36 -2.17
CA PRO A 138 -6.88 -8.45 -2.47
C PRO A 138 -6.86 -7.24 -1.52
N ALA A 139 -5.68 -6.65 -1.37
CA ALA A 139 -5.47 -5.35 -0.76
C ALA A 139 -4.84 -4.41 -1.80
N VAL A 140 -4.94 -3.10 -1.57
CA VAL A 140 -4.28 -2.08 -2.40
C VAL A 140 -2.94 -1.71 -1.78
N SER A 141 -1.88 -1.78 -2.56
CA SER A 141 -0.60 -1.14 -2.25
C SER A 141 -0.38 0.01 -3.21
N ASP A 142 -0.04 1.19 -2.71
CA ASP A 142 0.66 2.20 -3.51
C ASP A 142 2.10 1.70 -3.76
N CYS A 143 2.66 1.89 -4.96
CA CYS A 143 3.98 1.44 -5.36
C CYS A 143 4.68 2.51 -6.21
#